data_AF-A0AB73C2I2-F1
#
_entry.id   AF-A0AB73C2I2-F1
#
_cell.length_a   1.000
_cell.length_b   1.000
_cell.length_c   1.000
_cell.angle_alpha   90.00
_cell.angle_beta   90.00
_cell.angle_gamma   90.00
#
_symmetry.space_group_name_H-M   'P 1'
#
loop_
_entity.id
_entity.type
_entity.pdbx_description
1 polymer ?
#
loop_
_entity_poly.entity_id
_entity_poly.type
_entity_poly.pdbx_seq_one_letter_code
_entity_poly.pdbx_strand_id
1 'polypeptide(L)'
;MTTKIQKVEKAFKKMGGENNCPFYVRFPKNFQEYNISAFNIGDAFPITAKYIEREFTKRGQPYVLKDVKLIQKIENKVLQTIKLKMTNDKINSRGIDVRKIYQQLLDELKNERAIKQNPLITKILAKRENKEKITKLEK
;
A
#
# COMPACT_ATOMS: atom_id res chain seq x y z
N MET A 1 -6.06 6.76 -0.25
CA MET A 1 -7.50 7.16 -0.23
C MET A 1 -7.64 8.61 -0.65
N THR A 2 -8.83 9.08 -1.01
CA THR A 2 -9.09 10.50 -1.30
C THR A 2 -10.45 10.96 -0.75
N THR A 3 -10.49 12.21 -0.29
CA THR A 3 -11.72 12.94 0.09
C THR A 3 -12.23 13.84 -1.04
N LYS A 4 -11.52 13.92 -2.19
CA LYS A 4 -11.88 14.77 -3.34
C LYS A 4 -13.01 14.14 -4.17
N ILE A 5 -14.19 13.99 -3.59
CA ILE A 5 -15.30 13.22 -4.19
C ILE A 5 -15.81 13.79 -5.49
N GLN A 6 -15.78 15.11 -5.68
CA GLN A 6 -16.16 15.70 -6.96
C GLN A 6 -15.35 15.12 -8.13
N LYS A 7 -14.05 14.82 -7.92
CA LYS A 7 -13.20 14.16 -8.93
C LYS A 7 -13.63 12.70 -9.16
N VAL A 8 -13.98 12.00 -8.09
CA VAL A 8 -14.45 10.61 -8.14
C VAL A 8 -15.79 10.51 -8.87
N GLU A 9 -16.74 11.41 -8.57
CA GLU A 9 -18.04 11.48 -9.24
C GLU A 9 -17.90 11.77 -10.73
N LYS A 10 -17.00 12.70 -11.11
CA LYS A 10 -16.68 12.96 -12.52
C LYS A 10 -16.13 11.70 -13.21
N ALA A 11 -15.24 10.96 -12.55
CA ALA A 11 -14.71 9.70 -13.08
C ALA A 11 -15.81 8.63 -13.23
N PHE A 12 -16.71 8.50 -12.26
CA PHE A 12 -17.84 7.57 -12.34
C PHE A 12 -18.77 7.94 -13.48
N LYS A 13 -19.17 9.22 -13.61
CA LYS A 13 -20.00 9.68 -14.73
C LYS A 13 -19.37 9.38 -16.08
N LYS A 14 -18.08 9.68 -16.25
CA LYS A 14 -17.35 9.44 -17.50
C LYS A 14 -17.29 7.95 -17.88
N MET A 15 -17.24 7.06 -16.89
CA MET A 15 -17.08 5.62 -17.11
C MET A 15 -18.42 4.85 -17.05
N GLY A 16 -19.57 5.54 -16.97
CA GLY A 16 -20.88 4.89 -16.91
C GLY A 16 -21.21 4.26 -15.54
N GLY A 17 -20.71 4.83 -14.45
CA GLY A 17 -21.03 4.46 -13.06
C GLY A 17 -19.85 3.88 -12.27
N GLU A 18 -20.09 3.64 -10.98
CA GLU A 18 -19.06 3.12 -10.06
C GLU A 18 -18.57 1.72 -10.46
N ASN A 19 -19.48 0.83 -10.85
CA ASN A 19 -19.13 -0.55 -11.19
C ASN A 19 -18.16 -0.60 -12.38
N ASN A 20 -18.36 0.29 -13.35
CA ASN A 20 -17.56 0.40 -14.56
C ASN A 20 -16.26 1.21 -14.38
N CYS A 21 -16.08 1.90 -13.25
CA CYS A 21 -14.86 2.66 -12.97
C CYS A 21 -13.78 1.76 -12.36
N PRO A 22 -12.63 1.52 -13.01
CA PRO A 22 -11.57 0.68 -12.44
C PRO A 22 -10.76 1.42 -11.36
N PHE A 23 -10.75 2.76 -11.39
CA PHE A 23 -9.81 3.56 -10.61
C PHE A 23 -10.28 3.89 -9.19
N TYR A 24 -11.58 3.80 -8.90
CA TYR A 24 -12.12 4.19 -7.61
C TYR A 24 -13.14 3.20 -7.07
N VAL A 25 -13.20 3.08 -5.75
CA VAL A 25 -14.28 2.42 -5.00
C VAL A 25 -14.77 3.38 -3.93
N ARG A 26 -16.08 3.61 -3.85
CA ARG A 26 -16.66 4.54 -2.89
C ARG A 26 -16.61 3.93 -1.48
N PHE A 27 -16.30 4.76 -0.49
CA PHE A 27 -16.40 4.37 0.90
C PHE A 27 -17.88 4.33 1.34
N PRO A 28 -18.31 3.34 2.13
CA PRO A 28 -19.72 3.16 2.46
C PRO A 28 -20.23 4.33 3.32
N LYS A 29 -21.45 4.80 3.04
CA LYS A 29 -22.06 5.98 3.66
C LYS A 29 -22.23 5.87 5.19
N ASN A 30 -22.27 4.65 5.72
CA ASN A 30 -22.54 4.38 7.14
C ASN A 30 -21.26 4.35 8.01
N PHE A 31 -20.09 4.64 7.44
CA PHE A 31 -18.84 4.84 8.18
C PHE A 31 -18.78 6.29 8.69
N GLN A 32 -19.48 6.50 9.80
CA GLN A 32 -20.22 7.71 10.19
C GLN A 32 -19.48 9.01 10.54
N GLU A 33 -18.21 9.23 10.20
CA GLU A 33 -17.54 10.46 10.67
C GLU A 33 -16.50 11.07 9.72
N TYR A 34 -16.29 10.48 8.54
CA TYR A 34 -15.51 11.15 7.50
C TYR A 34 -16.42 11.52 6.35
N ASN A 35 -16.29 12.77 5.91
CA ASN A 35 -16.69 13.25 4.60
C ASN A 35 -16.49 12.15 3.56
N ILE A 36 -17.50 11.98 2.71
CA ILE A 36 -17.56 11.01 1.60
C ILE A 36 -16.13 10.80 1.06
N SER A 37 -15.64 9.57 1.13
CA SER A 37 -14.26 9.22 0.74
C SER A 37 -14.27 8.11 -0.31
N ALA A 38 -13.14 7.92 -0.99
CA ALA A 38 -12.98 6.84 -1.94
C ALA A 38 -11.58 6.22 -1.85
N PHE A 39 -11.51 4.92 -2.10
CA PHE A 39 -10.26 4.24 -2.42
C PHE A 39 -9.85 4.61 -3.83
N ASN A 40 -8.60 5.04 -4.01
CA ASN A 40 -8.02 5.29 -5.31
C ASN A 40 -7.24 4.03 -5.73
N ILE A 41 -7.96 3.09 -6.34
CA ILE A 41 -7.44 1.82 -6.83
C ILE A 41 -6.46 2.03 -7.99
N GLY A 42 -6.69 3.08 -8.79
CA GLY A 42 -5.80 3.46 -9.88
C GLY A 42 -4.37 3.73 -9.44
N ASP A 43 -4.16 4.07 -8.17
CA ASP A 43 -2.86 4.32 -7.55
C ASP A 43 -2.49 3.25 -6.51
N ALA A 44 -3.00 2.02 -6.66
CA ALA A 44 -2.52 0.89 -5.86
C ALA A 44 -1.07 0.53 -6.23
N PHE A 45 -0.27 0.16 -5.22
CA PHE A 45 1.15 -0.21 -5.36
C PHE A 45 1.57 -1.24 -4.30
N PRO A 46 2.61 -2.05 -4.56
CA PRO A 46 3.13 -3.03 -3.60
C PRO A 46 3.97 -2.38 -2.51
N ILE A 47 4.01 -2.98 -1.32
CA ILE A 47 4.78 -2.52 -0.16
C ILE A 47 5.22 -3.72 0.70
N THR A 48 6.30 -3.56 1.46
CA THR A 48 6.77 -4.55 2.44
C THR A 48 6.60 -4.03 3.87
N ALA A 49 6.56 -4.94 4.84
CA ALA A 49 6.27 -4.61 6.24
C ALA A 49 7.21 -3.56 6.85
N LYS A 50 8.49 -3.50 6.42
CA LYS A 50 9.46 -2.52 6.93
C LYS A 50 9.11 -1.06 6.65
N TYR A 51 8.25 -0.83 5.64
CA TYR A 51 7.78 0.52 5.28
C TYR A 51 6.44 0.86 5.93
N ILE A 52 5.87 -0.02 6.76
CA ILE A 52 4.64 0.22 7.50
C ILE A 52 5.02 0.71 8.90
N GLU A 53 4.80 2.00 9.16
CA GLU A 53 5.16 2.61 10.45
C GLU A 53 4.28 2.11 11.60
N ARG A 54 2.95 2.16 11.42
CA ARG A 54 1.96 1.78 12.43
C ARG A 54 0.56 1.66 11.85
N GLU A 55 -0.35 1.10 12.63
CA GLU A 55 -1.77 1.06 12.31
C GLU A 55 -2.39 2.47 12.35
N PHE A 56 -3.32 2.71 11.41
CA PHE A 56 -4.15 3.91 11.47
C PHE A 56 -5.22 3.72 12.54
N THR A 57 -5.23 4.61 13.55
CA THR A 57 -6.16 4.54 14.69
C THR A 57 -7.07 5.75 14.72
N LYS A 58 -8.28 5.56 15.27
CA LYS A 58 -9.26 6.59 15.52
C LYS A 58 -9.78 6.45 16.93
N ARG A 59 -9.72 7.53 17.73
CA ARG A 59 -10.08 7.51 19.16
C ARG A 59 -9.38 6.36 19.92
N GLY A 60 -8.11 6.12 19.61
CA GLY A 60 -7.30 5.06 20.21
C GLY A 60 -7.60 3.63 19.73
N GLN A 61 -8.56 3.44 18.81
CA GLN A 61 -8.92 2.13 18.28
C GLN A 61 -8.44 1.96 16.83
N PRO A 62 -7.92 0.78 16.43
CA PRO A 62 -7.58 0.50 15.04
C PRO A 62 -8.76 0.72 14.11
N TYR A 63 -8.54 1.51 13.06
CA TYR A 63 -9.57 1.82 12.08
C TYR A 63 -9.49 0.80 10.94
N VAL A 64 -10.35 -0.22 11.00
CA VAL A 64 -10.36 -1.36 10.08
C VAL A 64 -11.68 -1.43 9.33
N LEU A 65 -11.61 -1.73 8.04
CA LEU A 65 -12.79 -2.02 7.24
C LEU A 65 -13.33 -3.42 7.57
N LYS A 66 -14.61 -3.53 7.92
CA LYS A 66 -15.25 -4.81 8.31
C LYS A 66 -16.24 -5.37 7.27
N ASP A 67 -16.61 -4.58 6.27
CA ASP A 67 -17.58 -4.98 5.24
C ASP A 67 -16.92 -5.94 4.24
N VAL A 68 -17.22 -7.24 4.36
CA VAL A 68 -16.66 -8.31 3.54
C VAL A 68 -16.96 -8.12 2.05
N LYS A 69 -18.18 -7.68 1.69
CA LYS A 69 -18.56 -7.48 0.28
C LYS A 69 -17.76 -6.34 -0.33
N LEU A 70 -17.54 -5.28 0.44
CA LEU A 70 -16.72 -4.16 0.00
C LEU A 70 -15.24 -4.54 -0.12
N ILE A 71 -14.70 -5.29 0.84
CA ILE A 71 -13.32 -5.79 0.80
C ILE A 71 -13.12 -6.60 -0.48
N GLN A 72 -14.01 -7.55 -0.77
CA GLN A 72 -13.92 -8.37 -1.97
C GLN A 72 -14.01 -7.55 -3.26
N LYS A 73 -14.86 -6.50 -3.28
CA LYS A 73 -14.92 -5.55 -4.41
C LYS A 73 -13.60 -4.81 -4.61
N ILE A 74 -12.98 -4.36 -3.52
CA ILE A 74 -11.68 -3.68 -3.55
C ILE A 74 -10.61 -4.62 -4.07
N GLU A 75 -10.48 -5.82 -3.48
CA GLU A 75 -9.49 -6.83 -3.87
C GLU A 75 -9.58 -7.19 -5.36
N ASN A 76 -10.80 -7.45 -5.86
CA ASN A 76 -11.02 -7.77 -7.27
C ASN A 76 -10.58 -6.63 -8.20
N LYS A 77 -10.92 -5.37 -7.87
CA LYS A 77 -10.53 -4.20 -8.67
C LYS A 77 -9.03 -3.93 -8.59
N VAL A 78 -8.40 -4.09 -7.42
CA VAL A 78 -6.95 -3.97 -7.26
C VAL A 78 -6.24 -5.02 -8.11
N LEU A 79 -6.67 -6.28 -8.02
CA LEU A 79 -6.07 -7.38 -8.78
C LEU A 79 -6.10 -7.10 -10.28
N GLN A 80 -7.25 -6.68 -10.82
CA GLN A 80 -7.38 -6.34 -12.24
C GLN A 80 -6.48 -5.16 -12.64
N THR A 81 -6.44 -4.12 -11.80
CA THR A 81 -5.63 -2.92 -12.06
C THR A 81 -4.14 -3.24 -12.04
N ILE A 82 -3.67 -3.99 -11.05
CA ILE A 82 -2.27 -4.41 -10.95
C ILE A 82 -1.89 -5.31 -12.12
N LYS A 83 -2.71 -6.32 -12.47
CA LYS A 83 -2.47 -7.18 -13.64
C LYS A 83 -2.27 -6.35 -14.91
N LEU A 84 -3.13 -5.36 -15.14
CA LEU A 84 -3.05 -4.49 -16.31
C LEU A 84 -1.77 -3.64 -16.33
N LYS A 85 -1.35 -3.07 -15.19
CA LYS A 85 -0.10 -2.29 -15.09
C LYS A 85 1.16 -3.15 -15.21
N MET A 86 1.08 -4.38 -14.73
CA MET A 86 2.18 -5.36 -14.83
C MET A 86 2.37 -5.89 -16.26
N THR A 87 1.38 -5.79 -17.15
CA THR A 87 1.47 -6.30 -18.53
C THR A 87 1.60 -5.22 -19.59
N ASN A 88 1.07 -4.01 -19.37
CA ASN A 88 1.08 -2.95 -20.39
C ASN A 88 2.02 -1.77 -20.05
N ASP A 89 3.10 -1.61 -20.81
CA ASP A 89 4.13 -0.57 -20.58
C ASP A 89 3.59 0.86 -20.76
N LYS A 90 2.63 1.06 -21.67
CA LYS A 90 2.11 2.39 -22.00
C LYS A 90 1.29 3.02 -20.86
N ILE A 91 0.71 2.18 -20.00
CA ILE A 91 -0.16 2.61 -18.88
C ILE A 91 0.64 3.26 -17.75
N ASN A 92 1.94 2.99 -17.65
CA ASN A 92 2.79 3.49 -16.56
C ASN A 92 3.26 4.94 -16.75
N SER A 93 3.04 5.55 -17.93
CA SER A 93 3.62 6.86 -18.27
C SER A 93 3.07 8.08 -17.49
N ARG A 94 1.89 7.97 -16.85
CA ARG A 94 1.28 9.08 -16.08
C ARG A 94 0.86 8.69 -14.65
N GLY A 95 1.18 7.48 -14.23
CA GLY A 95 0.75 6.93 -12.93
C GLY A 95 1.91 6.29 -12.19
N ILE A 96 1.59 5.61 -11.08
CA ILE A 96 2.60 4.88 -10.31
C ILE A 96 3.18 3.73 -11.17
N ASP A 97 4.50 3.70 -11.29
CA ASP A 97 5.25 2.61 -11.90
C ASP A 97 5.35 1.42 -10.95
N VAL A 98 4.30 0.60 -10.98
CA VAL A 98 4.15 -0.58 -10.12
C VAL A 98 5.28 -1.59 -10.35
N ARG A 99 5.78 -1.72 -11.60
CA ARG A 99 6.84 -2.70 -11.92
C ARG A 99 8.16 -2.31 -11.31
N LYS A 100 8.54 -1.03 -11.43
CA LYS A 100 9.76 -0.51 -10.84
C LYS A 100 9.76 -0.68 -9.33
N ILE A 101 8.66 -0.30 -8.65
CA ILE A 101 8.53 -0.47 -7.20
C ILE A 101 8.60 -1.95 -6.82
N TYR A 102 7.88 -2.82 -7.54
CA TYR A 102 7.91 -4.26 -7.29
C TYR A 102 9.32 -4.84 -7.40
N GLN A 103 10.07 -4.47 -8.45
CA GLN A 103 11.43 -4.96 -8.66
C GLN A 103 12.38 -4.48 -7.55
N GLN A 104 12.29 -3.21 -7.15
CA GLN A 104 13.07 -2.67 -6.05
C GLN A 104 12.80 -3.43 -4.74
N LEU A 105 11.52 -3.66 -4.41
CA LEU A 105 11.14 -4.41 -3.21
C LEU A 105 11.63 -5.87 -3.27
N LEU A 106 11.61 -6.51 -4.43
CA LEU A 106 12.15 -7.86 -4.59
C LEU A 106 13.66 -7.92 -4.36
N ASP A 107 14.40 -6.96 -4.89
CA ASP A 107 15.87 -6.92 -4.76
C ASP A 107 16.26 -6.63 -3.30
N GLU A 108 15.54 -5.74 -2.62
CA GLU A 108 15.68 -5.52 -1.18
C GLU A 108 15.43 -6.80 -0.38
N LEU A 109 14.34 -7.53 -0.65
CA LEU A 109 14.03 -8.78 0.05
C LEU A 109 15.08 -9.86 -0.18
N LYS A 110 15.64 -9.96 -1.39
CA LYS A 110 16.75 -10.88 -1.70
C LYS A 110 18.01 -10.50 -0.92
N ASN A 111 18.35 -9.21 -0.90
CA ASN A 111 19.52 -8.71 -0.17
C ASN A 111 19.38 -8.94 1.34
N GLU A 112 18.21 -8.68 1.92
CA GLU A 112 17.91 -8.96 3.33
C GLU A 112 18.07 -10.45 3.67
N ARG A 113 17.61 -11.34 2.79
CA ARG A 113 17.78 -12.79 2.96
C ARG A 113 19.25 -13.20 2.87
N ALA A 114 19.99 -12.69 1.89
CA ALA A 114 21.41 -13.00 1.72
C ALA A 114 22.24 -12.54 2.92
N ILE A 115 21.94 -11.35 3.47
CA ILE A 115 22.56 -10.84 4.69
C ILE A 115 22.27 -11.77 5.88
N LYS A 116 21.01 -12.16 6.09
CA LYS A 116 20.63 -13.06 7.20
C LYS A 116 21.26 -14.45 7.10
N GLN A 117 21.44 -14.96 5.89
CA GLN A 117 22.02 -16.27 5.64
C GLN A 117 23.56 -16.29 5.70
N ASN A 118 24.22 -15.14 5.68
CA ASN A 118 25.68 -15.06 5.79
C ASN A 118 26.12 -14.97 7.26
N PRO A 119 26.72 -16.04 7.84
CA PRO A 119 27.04 -16.09 9.26
C PRO A 119 28.11 -15.08 9.69
N LEU A 120 28.98 -14.62 8.79
CA LEU A 120 29.99 -13.59 9.08
C LEU A 120 29.33 -12.21 9.17
N ILE A 121 28.43 -11.89 8.24
CA ILE A 121 27.72 -10.61 8.22
C ILE A 121 26.78 -10.50 9.43
N THR A 122 26.06 -11.57 9.76
CA THR A 122 25.18 -11.61 10.95
C THR A 122 25.96 -11.39 12.24
N LYS A 123 27.17 -11.98 12.39
CA LYS A 123 28.05 -11.75 13.55
C LYS A 123 28.54 -10.30 13.64
N ILE A 124 28.85 -9.66 12.50
CA ILE A 124 29.30 -8.27 12.46
C ILE A 124 28.16 -7.31 12.82
N LEU A 125 26.95 -7.54 12.27
CA LEU A 125 25.76 -6.74 12.57
C LEU A 125 25.36 -6.84 14.05
N ALA A 126 25.34 -8.05 14.62
CA ALA A 126 25.04 -8.26 16.04
C ALA A 126 26.06 -7.56 16.96
N LYS A 127 27.35 -7.56 16.60
CA LYS A 127 28.39 -6.82 17.34
C LYS A 127 28.18 -5.30 17.27
N ARG A 128 27.72 -4.76 16.14
CA ARG A 128 27.43 -3.32 15.96
C ARG A 128 26.20 -2.90 16.76
N GLU A 129 25.11 -3.65 16.69
CA GLU A 129 23.89 -3.38 17.46
C GLU A 129 24.13 -3.39 18.97
N ASN A 130 24.93 -4.33 19.48
CA ASN A 130 25.31 -4.35 20.89
C ASN A 130 26.16 -3.14 21.27
N LYS A 131 27.10 -2.72 20.41
CA LYS A 131 27.93 -1.53 20.67
C LYS A 131 27.10 -0.25 20.72
N GLU A 132 26.11 -0.11 19.84
CA GLU A 132 25.19 1.04 19.83
C GLU A 132 24.21 1.06 21.00
N LYS A 133 23.79 -0.10 21.50
CA LYS A 133 22.96 -0.18 22.72
C LYS A 133 23.76 0.22 23.96
N ILE A 134 25.01 -0.25 24.08
CA ILE A 134 25.89 0.09 25.20
C ILE A 134 26.13 1.61 25.24
N THR A 135 26.46 2.23 24.10
CA THR A 135 26.71 3.69 24.04
C THR A 135 25.47 4.56 24.26
N LYS A 136 24.25 4.01 24.13
CA LYS A 136 22.99 4.71 24.46
C LYS A 136 22.57 4.56 25.92
N LEU A 137 23.11 3.58 26.64
CA LEU A 137 22.87 3.37 28.08
C LEU A 137 23.83 4.19 28.95
N GLU A 138 24.93 4.68 28.38
CA GLU A 138 25.96 5.49 29.05
C GLU A 138 25.73 7.01 28.93
N LYS A 139 24.54 7.45 28.48
CA LYS A 139 24.11 8.85 28.40
C LYS A 139 22.83 9.07 29.17
#